data_AF-A0A536CYW2-F1
#
_entry.id   AF-A0A536CYW2-F1
#
_cell.length_a   1.000
_cell.length_b   1.000
_cell.length_c   1.000
_cell.angle_alpha   90.00
_cell.angle_beta   90.00
_cell.angle_gamma   90.00
#
_symmetry.space_group_name_H-M   'P 1'
#
loop_
_entity.id
_entity.type
_entity.pdbx_description
1 polymer ?
#
loop_
_entity_poly.entity_id
_entity_poly.type
_entity_poly.pdbx_seq_one_letter_code
_entity_poly.pdbx_strand_id
1 'polypeptide(L)'
;GILGNHGVELALITPVMIYAGWPIHRTGWLSFAHRQAEMNALITLGTSAAFAYSLVVTVAPAILPAGLRDVYFEAVGVIITL
;
A
#
# COMPACT_ATOMS: atom_id res chain seq x y z
N GLY A 1 4.96 -14.60 -16.89
CA GLY A 1 5.54 -15.75 -16.16
C GLY A 1 6.04 -15.26 -14.82
N ILE A 2 5.57 -15.88 -13.72
CA ILE A 2 5.89 -15.66 -12.29
C ILE A 2 5.62 -14.23 -11.74
N LEU A 3 5.99 -13.16 -12.44
CA LEU A 3 5.61 -11.76 -12.19
C LEU A 3 4.16 -11.42 -12.61
N GLY A 4 3.41 -12.38 -13.16
CA GLY A 4 2.01 -12.22 -13.56
C GLY A 4 1.01 -12.67 -12.50
N ASN A 5 1.48 -12.89 -11.26
CA ASN A 5 0.67 -13.44 -10.19
C ASN A 5 0.57 -12.39 -9.09
N HIS A 6 -0.31 -11.40 -9.28
CA HIS A 6 -0.56 -10.31 -8.31
C HIS A 6 -0.73 -10.83 -6.86
N GLY A 7 -1.17 -12.08 -6.69
CA GLY A 7 -1.24 -12.74 -5.39
C GLY A 7 0.10 -12.98 -4.68
N VAL A 8 1.22 -13.18 -5.39
CA VAL A 8 2.55 -13.36 -4.78
C VAL A 8 3.09 -12.02 -4.27
N GLU A 9 2.96 -10.95 -5.04
CA GLU A 9 3.32 -9.61 -4.59
C GLU A 9 2.49 -9.18 -3.40
N LEU A 10 1.17 -9.43 -3.43
CA LEU A 10 0.29 -9.19 -2.30
C LEU A 10 0.77 -9.96 -1.06
N ALA A 11 1.09 -11.25 -1.20
CA ALA A 11 1.56 -12.07 -0.08
C ALA A 11 2.89 -11.58 0.52
N LEU A 12 3.82 -11.09 -0.30
CA LEU A 12 5.10 -10.55 0.16
C LEU A 12 4.97 -9.17 0.79
N ILE A 13 4.10 -8.32 0.22
CA ILE A 13 3.98 -6.94 0.68
C ILE A 13 3.09 -6.80 1.91
N THR A 14 2.11 -7.69 2.10
CA THR A 14 1.21 -7.69 3.28
C THR A 14 1.99 -7.68 4.61
N PRO A 15 2.98 -8.57 4.85
CA PRO A 15 3.76 -8.51 6.07
C PRO A 15 4.67 -7.28 6.15
N VAL A 16 5.17 -6.76 5.03
CA VAL A 16 5.96 -5.50 5.02
C VAL A 16 5.08 -4.33 5.45
N MET A 17 3.89 -4.20 4.86
CA MET A 17 2.89 -3.18 5.16
C MET A 17 2.46 -3.23 6.63
N ILE A 18 2.16 -4.43 7.14
CA ILE A 18 1.64 -4.59 8.50
C ILE A 18 2.75 -4.52 9.55
N TYR A 19 3.92 -5.13 9.32
CA TYR A 19 4.96 -5.28 10.34
C TYR A 19 6.00 -4.16 10.29
N ALA A 20 6.60 -3.92 9.12
CA ALA A 20 7.59 -2.86 8.95
C ALA A 20 6.93 -1.46 8.93
N GLY A 21 5.75 -1.35 8.34
CA GLY A 21 4.97 -0.11 8.30
C GLY A 21 4.29 0.26 9.63
N TRP A 22 4.14 -0.67 10.58
CA TRP A 22 3.40 -0.44 11.84
C TRP A 22 3.77 0.83 12.61
N PRO A 23 5.05 1.09 12.94
CA PRO A 23 5.43 2.29 13.67
C PRO A 23 5.12 3.59 12.91
N ILE A 24 5.29 3.59 11.58
CA ILE A 24 5.01 4.74 10.70
C ILE A 24 3.49 4.98 10.63
N HIS A 25 2.71 3.91 10.44
CA HIS A 25 1.25 3.97 10.43
C HIS A 25 0.68 4.48 11.74
N ARG A 26 1.21 4.01 12.87
CA ARG A 26 0.76 4.44 14.20
C ARG A 26 0.98 5.92 14.42
N THR A 27 2.18 6.44 14.12
CA THR A 27 2.49 7.87 14.28
C THR A 27 1.75 8.73 13.25
N GLY A 28 1.63 8.25 12.00
CA GLY A 28 0.89 8.91 10.94
C GLY A 28 -0.60 9.07 11.27
N TRP A 29 -1.26 8.00 11.72
CA TRP A 29 -2.67 8.05 12.15
C TRP A 29 -2.89 8.95 13.36
N LEU A 30 -2.00 8.87 14.35
CA LEU A 30 -2.05 9.77 15.50
C LEU A 30 -1.91 11.24 15.07
N SER A 31 -0.98 11.55 14.17
CA SER A 31 -0.80 12.94 13.70
C SER A 31 -2.02 13.43 12.90
N PHE A 32 -2.62 12.56 12.09
CA PHE A 32 -3.87 12.84 11.39
C PHE A 32 -5.01 13.17 12.36
N ALA A 33 -5.15 12.41 13.45
CA ALA A 33 -6.14 12.65 14.49
C ALA A 33 -5.91 13.98 15.24
N HIS A 34 -4.65 14.38 15.42
CA HIS A 34 -4.28 15.66 16.02
C HIS A 34 -4.31 16.83 15.02
N ARG A 35 -4.75 16.62 13.77
CA ARG A 35 -4.76 17.62 12.68
C ARG A 35 -3.38 18.25 12.44
N GLN A 36 -2.33 17.48 12.67
CA GLN A 36 -0.94 17.88 12.46
C GLN A 36 -0.47 17.25 11.14
N ALA A 37 -0.01 18.08 10.19
CA ALA A 37 0.51 17.60 8.92
C ALA A 37 1.98 17.19 9.10
N GLU A 38 2.20 15.91 9.35
CA GLU A 38 3.53 15.31 9.53
C GLU A 38 3.90 14.42 8.34
N MET A 39 5.21 14.25 8.12
CA MET A 39 5.73 13.43 7.02
C MET A 39 5.21 11.98 7.11
N ASN A 40 5.17 11.43 8.33
CA ASN A 40 4.66 10.08 8.58
C ASN A 40 3.16 9.94 8.26
N ALA A 41 2.38 11.02 8.37
CA ALA A 41 0.97 11.02 8.03
C ALA A 41 0.75 10.95 6.51
N LEU A 42 1.55 11.71 5.74
CA LEU A 42 1.58 11.64 4.28
C LEU A 42 2.02 10.26 3.79
N ILE A 43 3.10 9.71 4.36
CA ILE A 43 3.58 8.37 4.00
C ILE A 43 2.51 7.32 4.29
N THR A 44 1.91 7.36 5.48
CA THR A 44 0.83 6.44 5.88
C THR A 44 -0.36 6.49 4.95
N LEU A 45 -0.80 7.69 4.56
CA LEU A 45 -1.94 7.87 3.68
C LEU A 45 -1.62 7.42 2.24
N GLY A 46 -0.43 7.74 1.74
CA GLY A 46 0.01 7.35 0.40
C GLY A 46 0.17 5.84 0.25
N THR A 47 0.87 5.19 1.19
CA THR A 47 1.10 3.74 1.14
C THR A 47 -0.18 2.95 1.38
N SER A 48 -1.08 3.41 2.26
CA SER A 48 -2.39 2.77 2.47
C SER A 48 -3.30 2.89 1.24
N ALA A 49 -3.33 4.06 0.58
CA ALA A 49 -4.09 4.25 -0.65
C ALA A 49 -3.55 3.36 -1.80
N ALA A 50 -2.22 3.34 -1.99
CA ALA A 50 -1.59 2.51 -3.02
C ALA A 50 -1.79 1.01 -2.75
N PHE A 51 -1.68 0.56 -1.49
CA PHE A 51 -1.94 -0.82 -1.11
C PHE A 51 -3.41 -1.21 -1.33
N ALA A 52 -4.36 -0.36 -0.90
CA ALA A 52 -5.79 -0.61 -1.08
C ALA A 52 -6.17 -0.67 -2.57
N TYR A 53 -5.64 0.25 -3.40
CA TYR A 53 -5.84 0.21 -4.84
C TYR A 53 -5.33 -1.10 -5.45
N SER A 54 -4.10 -1.47 -5.13
CA SER A 54 -3.45 -2.68 -5.62
C SER A 54 -4.20 -3.94 -5.19
N LEU A 55 -4.76 -3.94 -3.98
CA LEU A 55 -5.61 -5.01 -3.47
C LEU A 55 -6.94 -5.10 -4.23
N VAL A 56 -7.59 -3.98 -4.55
CA VAL A 56 -8.81 -3.96 -5.37
C VAL A 56 -8.54 -4.47 -6.79
N VAL A 57 -7.44 -4.03 -7.41
CA VAL A 57 -7.00 -4.52 -8.73
C VAL A 57 -6.76 -6.04 -8.70
N THR A 58 -6.20 -6.55 -7.60
CA THR A 58 -5.88 -7.98 -7.44
C THR A 58 -7.11 -8.84 -7.18
N VAL A 59 -8.01 -8.40 -6.30
CA VAL A 59 -9.18 -9.18 -5.85
C VAL A 59 -10.37 -9.03 -6.80
N ALA A 60 -10.57 -7.84 -7.35
CA ALA A 60 -11.72 -7.51 -8.19
C ALA A 60 -11.32 -6.81 -9.52
N PRO A 61 -10.45 -7.43 -10.35
CA PRO A 61 -10.00 -6.83 -11.60
C PRO A 61 -11.16 -6.57 -12.58
N ALA A 62 -12.26 -7.30 -12.46
CA ALA A 62 -13.44 -7.17 -13.32
C ALA A 62 -14.18 -5.83 -13.18
N ILE A 63 -14.02 -5.11 -12.05
CA ILE A 63 -14.64 -3.81 -11.82
C ILE A 63 -13.88 -2.69 -12.55
N LEU A 64 -12.61 -2.92 -12.87
CA LEU A 64 -11.71 -1.94 -13.47
C LEU A 64 -11.53 -2.18 -14.98
N PRO A 65 -11.48 -1.11 -15.79
CA PRO A 65 -11.11 -1.21 -17.20
C PRO A 65 -9.73 -1.86 -17.36
N ALA A 66 -9.50 -2.60 -18.44
CA ALA A 66 -8.26 -3.35 -18.64
C ALA A 66 -6.98 -2.49 -18.57
N GLY A 67 -7.06 -1.21 -18.95
CA GLY A 67 -5.95 -0.25 -18.89
C GLY A 67 -5.68 0.37 -17.52
N LEU A 68 -6.47 0.08 -16.47
CA LEU A 68 -6.25 0.56 -15.10
C LEU A 68 -5.76 -0.54 -14.14
N ARG A 69 -5.47 -1.75 -14.63
CA ARG A 69 -5.17 -2.92 -13.79
C ARG A 69 -3.70 -3.04 -13.38
N ASP A 70 -3.00 -1.93 -13.22
CA ASP A 70 -1.63 -1.93 -12.71
C ASP A 70 -1.63 -1.96 -11.18
N VAL A 71 -0.77 -2.79 -10.60
CA VAL A 71 -0.57 -2.90 -9.15
C VAL A 71 0.64 -2.09 -8.71
N TYR A 72 0.59 -1.53 -7.50
CA TYR A 72 1.62 -0.68 -6.92
C TYR A 72 2.22 -1.28 -5.64
N PHE A 73 2.16 -2.60 -5.47
CA PHE A 73 2.72 -3.28 -4.30
C PHE A 73 4.23 -3.01 -4.14
N GLU A 74 4.98 -2.98 -5.25
CA GLU A 74 6.41 -2.63 -5.23
C GLU A 74 6.63 -1.22 -4.65
N ALA A 75 5.89 -0.23 -5.13
CA ALA A 75 6.01 1.14 -4.65
C ALA A 75 5.70 1.25 -3.15
N VAL A 76 4.70 0.52 -2.65
CA VAL A 76 4.40 0.44 -1.21
C VAL A 76 5.60 -0.09 -0.44
N GLY A 77 6.22 -1.18 -0.92
CA GLY A 77 7.42 -1.74 -0.30
C GLY A 77 8.57 -0.74 -0.23
N VAL A 78 8.91 -0.14 -1.37
CA VAL A 78 9.99 0.84 -1.49
C VAL A 78 9.79 2.01 -0.52
N ILE A 79 8.58 2.58 -0.46
CA ILE A 79 8.26 3.71 0.42
C ILE A 79 8.37 3.34 1.91
N ILE A 80 8.00 2.11 2.29
CA ILE A 80 8.06 1.68 3.69
C ILE A 80 9.48 1.33 4.12
N THR A 81 10.32 0.86 3.20
CA THR A 81 11.68 0.39 3.50
C THR A 81 12.78 1.46 3.42
N LEU A 82 12.56 2.56 2.68
CA LEU A 82 13.51 3.68 2.53
C LEU A 82 13.39 4.67 3.69
#